data_AF-A0A4U8SM05-F1
#
_entry.id   AF-A0A4U8SM05-F1
#
_cell.length_a   1.000
_cell.length_b   1.000
_cell.length_c   1.000
_cell.angle_alpha   90.00
_cell.angle_beta   90.00
_cell.angle_gamma   90.00
#
_symmetry.space_group_name_H-M   'P 1'
#
loop_
_entity.id
_entity.type
_entity.pdbx_description
1 polymer ?
#
loop_
_entity_poly.entity_id
_entity_poly.type
_entity_poly.pdbx_seq_one_letter_code
_entity_poly.pdbx_strand_id
1 'polypeptide(L)'
;MKKCCPGLPIAFVVIFVIGAFLYYQYSFTSVSKINFNEDSFYQQESGAMNLFVPQTSQYKLCFYSSFATKSEEFLFQNMQQNLTLLAIDLYQQGQNSKNGENLVELKISSALMLKLIHEFDVRALPQCFVLKQDSKDSKIYKHLKENGIYKLLNFKEKNHKE
;
A
#
# COMPACT_ATOMS: atom_id res chain seq x y z
N MET A 1 45.36 -5.86 40.84
CA MET A 1 43.89 -5.62 40.86
C MET A 1 43.44 -5.28 39.44
N LYS A 2 42.89 -6.25 38.70
CA LYS A 2 42.44 -6.04 37.32
C LYS A 2 41.06 -5.35 37.36
N LYS A 3 41.00 -4.09 36.90
CA LYS A 3 39.74 -3.40 36.61
C LYS A 3 39.11 -4.09 35.38
N CYS A 4 38.30 -5.12 35.60
CA CYS A 4 37.54 -5.74 34.52
C CYS A 4 36.38 -4.82 34.11
N CYS A 5 36.58 -4.15 32.97
CA CYS A 5 35.60 -3.63 32.01
C CYS A 5 34.19 -3.23 32.53
N PRO A 6 33.92 -1.93 32.74
CA PRO A 6 32.56 -1.43 32.99
C PRO A 6 31.69 -1.33 31.71
N GLY A 7 32.14 -1.85 30.55
CA GLY A 7 31.47 -1.66 29.25
C GLY A 7 30.53 -2.78 28.81
N LEU A 8 30.56 -3.95 29.46
CA LEU A 8 29.75 -5.11 29.05
C LEU A 8 28.22 -4.84 29.12
N PRO A 9 27.65 -4.30 30.21
CA PRO A 9 26.19 -4.12 30.30
C PRO A 9 25.66 -3.07 29.31
N ILE A 10 26.44 -2.02 29.02
CA ILE A 10 26.05 -0.96 28.08
C ILE A 10 26.01 -1.50 26.64
N ALA A 11 26.99 -2.33 26.25
CA ALA A 11 27.01 -2.93 24.92
C ALA A 11 25.79 -3.85 24.67
N PHE A 12 25.37 -4.64 25.67
CA PHE A 12 24.17 -5.47 25.57
C PHE A 12 22.89 -4.63 25.41
N VAL A 13 22.77 -3.54 26.17
CA VAL A 13 21.62 -2.62 26.05
C VAL A 13 21.58 -1.99 24.66
N VAL A 14 22.71 -1.52 24.15
CA VAL A 14 22.79 -0.92 22.80
C VAL A 14 22.40 -1.94 21.72
N ILE A 15 22.93 -3.17 21.78
CA ILE A 15 22.60 -4.23 20.82
C ILE A 15 21.11 -4.58 20.89
N PHE A 16 20.55 -4.68 22.09
CA PHE A 16 19.13 -4.97 22.28
C PHE A 16 18.23 -3.85 21.74
N VAL A 17 18.56 -2.60 22.01
CA VAL A 17 17.81 -1.43 21.51
C VAL A 17 17.87 -1.36 19.99
N ILE A 18 19.05 -1.56 19.38
CA ILE A 18 19.20 -1.59 17.92
C ILE A 18 18.42 -2.77 17.33
N GLY A 19 18.51 -3.96 17.93
CA GLY A 19 17.80 -5.15 17.48
C GLY A 19 16.27 -4.96 17.54
N ALA A 20 15.76 -4.41 18.65
CA ALA A 20 14.36 -4.09 18.81
C ALA A 20 13.90 -3.01 17.81
N PHE A 21 14.70 -1.97 17.58
CA PHE A 21 14.41 -0.93 16.59
C PHE A 21 14.35 -1.50 15.18
N LEU A 22 15.34 -2.32 14.78
CA LEU A 22 15.36 -2.97 13.47
C LEU A 22 14.18 -3.94 13.30
N TYR A 23 13.84 -4.71 14.33
CA TYR A 23 12.69 -5.62 14.30
C TYR A 23 11.36 -4.84 14.19
N TYR A 24 11.21 -3.77 14.96
CA TYR A 24 10.03 -2.91 14.90
C TYR A 24 9.90 -2.29 13.50
N GLN A 25 10.98 -1.72 12.97
CA GLN A 25 10.99 -1.18 11.61
C GLN A 25 10.67 -2.26 10.58
N TYR A 26 11.24 -3.47 10.69
CA TYR A 26 10.93 -4.60 9.81
C TYR A 26 9.43 -4.94 9.80
N SER A 27 8.83 -5.09 10.99
CA SER A 27 7.46 -5.57 11.13
C SER A 27 6.43 -4.52 10.69
N PHE A 28 6.70 -3.23 10.89
CA PHE A 28 5.75 -2.16 10.60
C PHE A 28 5.90 -1.56 9.19
N THR A 29 7.09 -1.60 8.59
CA THR A 29 7.33 -0.95 7.28
C THR A 29 7.13 -1.88 6.07
N SER A 30 6.89 -3.18 6.28
CA SER A 30 6.91 -4.16 5.18
C SER A 30 5.61 -4.23 4.38
N VAL A 31 4.47 -3.79 4.95
CA VAL A 31 3.15 -4.01 4.35
C VAL A 31 2.24 -2.80 4.54
N SER A 32 1.65 -2.31 3.45
CA SER A 32 0.49 -1.40 3.47
C SER A 32 -0.79 -2.22 3.51
N LYS A 33 -1.77 -1.84 4.33
CA LYS A 33 -3.02 -2.57 4.50
C LYS A 33 -4.21 -1.66 4.22
N ILE A 34 -5.28 -2.28 3.74
CA ILE A 34 -6.60 -1.64 3.61
C ILE A 34 -7.62 -2.60 4.18
N ASN A 35 -8.53 -2.09 5.00
CA ASN A 35 -9.64 -2.85 5.52
C ASN A 35 -10.94 -2.28 4.95
N PHE A 36 -11.49 -2.93 3.92
CA PHE A 36 -12.71 -2.46 3.25
C PHE A 36 -13.97 -2.49 4.14
N ASN A 37 -13.91 -3.07 5.34
CA ASN A 37 -15.03 -3.12 6.29
C ASN A 37 -14.98 -2.01 7.34
N GLU A 38 -13.79 -1.48 7.63
CA GLU A 38 -13.60 -0.34 8.55
C GLU A 38 -13.50 0.97 7.77
N ASP A 39 -12.77 0.95 6.66
CA ASP A 39 -12.55 2.10 5.81
C ASP A 39 -13.70 2.21 4.79
N SER A 40 -14.41 3.35 4.79
CA SER A 40 -15.55 3.56 3.89
C SER A 40 -15.08 4.03 2.51
N PHE A 41 -15.11 3.12 1.55
CA PHE A 41 -14.92 3.40 0.13
C PHE A 41 -16.26 3.48 -0.56
N TYR A 42 -16.48 4.53 -1.35
CA TYR A 42 -17.70 4.71 -2.12
C TYR A 42 -17.41 4.65 -3.60
N GLN A 43 -18.33 4.10 -4.36
CA GLN A 43 -18.31 4.13 -5.82
C GLN A 43 -19.59 4.76 -6.33
N GLN A 44 -19.48 5.43 -7.47
CA GLN A 44 -20.65 6.02 -8.14
C GLN A 44 -21.15 5.05 -9.20
N GLU A 45 -22.29 4.41 -8.94
CA GLU A 45 -22.95 3.50 -9.88
C GLU A 45 -24.29 4.11 -10.29
N SER A 46 -24.50 4.33 -11.59
CA SER A 46 -25.77 4.81 -12.14
C SER A 46 -26.33 6.08 -11.46
N GLY A 47 -25.44 6.99 -11.03
CA GLY A 47 -25.84 8.24 -10.37
C GLY A 47 -26.12 8.13 -8.87
N ALA A 48 -26.04 6.93 -8.28
CA ALA A 48 -26.11 6.71 -6.85
C ALA A 48 -24.73 6.44 -6.25
N MET A 49 -24.53 6.88 -5.01
CA MET A 49 -23.33 6.62 -4.23
C MET A 49 -23.53 5.34 -3.41
N ASN A 50 -22.80 4.29 -3.76
CA ASN A 50 -22.86 2.99 -3.08
C ASN A 50 -21.54 2.71 -2.35
N LEU A 51 -21.60 1.93 -1.27
CA LEU A 51 -20.39 1.40 -0.65
C LEU A 51 -19.74 0.38 -1.58
N PHE A 52 -18.44 0.52 -1.80
CA PHE A 52 -17.66 -0.43 -2.58
C PHE A 52 -17.50 -1.73 -1.79
N VAL A 53 -17.81 -2.86 -2.43
CA VAL A 53 -17.62 -4.19 -1.87
C VAL A 53 -16.60 -4.94 -2.75
N PRO A 54 -15.47 -5.41 -2.17
CA PRO A 54 -14.49 -6.15 -2.93
C PRO A 54 -15.05 -7.53 -3.37
N GLN A 55 -14.93 -7.83 -4.66
CA GLN A 55 -15.38 -9.05 -5.32
C GLN A 55 -14.24 -9.95 -5.82
N THR A 56 -13.03 -9.40 -5.98
CA THR A 56 -11.85 -10.15 -6.48
C THR A 56 -10.77 -10.26 -5.41
N SER A 57 -9.89 -11.24 -5.55
CA SER A 57 -8.78 -11.46 -4.61
C SER A 57 -7.60 -10.51 -4.84
N GLN A 58 -7.55 -9.83 -5.98
CA GLN A 58 -6.47 -8.93 -6.35
C GLN A 58 -7.02 -7.69 -7.04
N TYR A 59 -6.48 -6.55 -6.63
CA TYR A 59 -6.83 -5.24 -7.15
C TYR A 59 -5.57 -4.45 -7.47
N LYS A 60 -5.71 -3.48 -8.35
CA LYS A 60 -4.67 -2.49 -8.58
C LYS A 60 -5.18 -1.12 -8.12
N LEU A 61 -4.67 -0.64 -6.99
CA LEU A 61 -5.03 0.65 -6.44
C LEU A 61 -4.16 1.75 -7.05
N CYS A 62 -4.78 2.75 -7.67
CA CYS A 62 -4.08 3.83 -8.32
C CYS A 62 -4.53 5.19 -7.79
N PHE A 63 -3.56 5.98 -7.38
CA PHE A 63 -3.74 7.38 -7.03
C PHE A 63 -3.42 8.22 -8.25
N TYR A 64 -4.33 9.12 -8.60
CA TYR A 64 -4.14 10.04 -9.71
C TYR A 64 -4.68 11.42 -9.36
N SER A 65 -4.37 12.39 -10.22
CA SER A 65 -4.92 13.73 -10.15
C SER A 65 -5.69 14.02 -11.42
N SER A 66 -6.95 14.41 -11.31
CA SER A 66 -7.75 14.89 -12.45
C SER A 66 -7.11 16.10 -13.15
N PHE A 67 -6.27 16.88 -12.47
CA PHE A 67 -5.56 18.02 -13.07
C PHE A 67 -4.26 17.66 -13.79
N ALA A 68 -3.76 16.43 -13.63
CA ALA A 68 -2.52 16.02 -14.26
C ALA A 68 -2.74 15.58 -15.72
N THR A 69 -1.95 16.14 -16.64
CA THR A 69 -2.09 16.02 -18.10
C THR A 69 -1.95 14.59 -18.66
N LYS A 70 -1.50 13.63 -17.84
CA LYS A 70 -1.24 12.23 -18.25
C LYS A 70 -2.01 11.19 -17.44
N SER A 71 -2.96 11.62 -16.61
CA SER A 71 -3.71 10.70 -15.74
C SER A 71 -4.57 9.72 -16.53
N GLU A 72 -5.26 10.17 -17.58
CA GLU A 72 -6.11 9.31 -18.40
C GLU A 72 -5.29 8.22 -19.12
N GLU A 73 -4.19 8.61 -19.77
CA GLU A 73 -3.29 7.67 -20.46
C GLU A 73 -2.70 6.66 -19.48
N PHE A 74 -2.27 7.11 -18.30
CA PHE A 74 -1.78 6.25 -17.25
C PHE A 74 -2.83 5.25 -16.78
N LEU A 75 -4.06 5.67 -16.50
CA LEU A 75 -5.14 4.77 -16.11
C LEU A 75 -5.42 3.75 -17.23
N PHE A 76 -5.47 4.18 -18.48
CA PHE A 76 -5.69 3.30 -19.64
C PHE A 76 -4.63 2.21 -19.78
N GLN A 77 -3.34 2.54 -19.64
CA GLN A 77 -2.27 1.56 -19.67
C GLN A 77 -2.38 0.53 -18.53
N ASN A 78 -2.84 0.96 -17.37
CA ASN A 78 -2.99 0.08 -16.21
C ASN A 78 -4.26 -0.80 -16.27
N MET A 79 -5.29 -0.39 -17.01
CA MET A 79 -6.51 -1.19 -17.25
C MET A 79 -6.27 -2.43 -18.12
N GLN A 80 -5.27 -2.41 -19.00
CA GLN A 80 -4.97 -3.53 -19.90
C GLN A 80 -4.36 -4.76 -19.18
N GLN A 81 -4.05 -4.66 -17.89
CA GLN A 81 -3.26 -5.66 -17.16
C GLN A 81 -4.09 -6.75 -16.47
N ASN A 82 -5.30 -7.08 -16.97
CA ASN A 82 -6.22 -8.12 -16.45
C ASN A 82 -6.63 -8.00 -14.96
N LEU A 83 -6.29 -6.91 -14.29
CA LEU A 83 -6.67 -6.66 -12.89
C LEU A 83 -7.66 -5.51 -12.83
N THR A 84 -8.67 -5.66 -11.97
CA THR A 84 -9.60 -4.57 -11.69
C THR A 84 -8.84 -3.40 -11.04
N LEU A 85 -8.97 -2.24 -11.67
CA LEU A 85 -8.32 -1.00 -11.29
C LEU A 85 -9.22 -0.23 -10.32
N LEU A 86 -8.73 0.03 -9.12
CA LEU A 86 -9.35 0.90 -8.13
C LEU A 86 -8.67 2.27 -8.22
N ALA A 87 -9.34 3.27 -8.77
CA ALA A 87 -8.76 4.59 -8.99
C ALA A 87 -9.27 5.59 -7.95
N ILE A 88 -8.36 6.32 -7.30
CA ILE A 88 -8.67 7.37 -6.35
C ILE A 88 -8.14 8.69 -6.91
N ASP A 89 -9.05 9.61 -7.22
CA ASP A 89 -8.70 10.99 -7.53
C ASP A 89 -8.41 11.75 -6.23
N LEU A 90 -7.21 12.33 -6.12
CA LEU A 90 -6.85 13.15 -4.97
C LEU A 90 -7.78 14.35 -4.78
N TYR A 91 -8.28 14.91 -5.88
CA TYR A 91 -9.18 16.06 -5.81
C TYR A 91 -10.65 15.66 -5.66
N GLN A 92 -10.96 14.36 -5.71
CA GLN A 92 -12.31 13.81 -5.61
C GLN A 92 -13.30 14.46 -6.60
N GLN A 93 -12.81 15.07 -7.67
CA GLN A 93 -13.67 15.80 -8.62
C GLN A 93 -14.45 14.84 -9.49
N GLY A 94 -13.95 13.60 -9.65
CA GLY A 94 -14.57 12.58 -10.48
C GLY A 94 -14.53 13.06 -11.92
N GLN A 95 -13.49 12.70 -12.65
CA GLN A 95 -13.64 12.79 -14.09
C GLN A 95 -14.61 11.70 -14.50
N ASN A 96 -15.56 12.02 -15.38
CA ASN A 96 -16.32 11.02 -16.10
C ASN A 96 -15.35 10.25 -17.03
N SER A 97 -14.37 9.54 -16.46
CA SER A 97 -13.55 8.59 -17.19
C SER A 97 -14.55 7.64 -17.80
N LYS A 98 -14.53 7.54 -19.13
CA LYS A 98 -15.35 6.56 -19.86
C LYS A 98 -15.15 5.22 -19.16
N ASN A 99 -16.18 4.75 -18.46
CA ASN A 99 -16.17 3.54 -17.65
C ASN A 99 -15.68 2.36 -18.51
N GLY A 100 -14.38 2.07 -18.45
CA GLY A 100 -13.88 0.79 -18.90
C GLY A 100 -14.40 -0.27 -17.94
N GLU A 101 -14.79 -1.44 -18.43
CA GLU A 101 -15.38 -2.52 -17.62
C GLU A 101 -14.50 -2.95 -16.42
N ASN A 102 -13.21 -2.59 -16.44
CA ASN A 102 -12.22 -2.91 -15.41
C ASN A 102 -11.76 -1.71 -14.55
N LEU A 103 -12.43 -0.55 -14.62
CA LEU A 103 -12.11 0.63 -13.81
C LEU A 103 -13.24 0.93 -12.81
N VAL A 104 -12.88 0.99 -11.53
CA VAL A 104 -13.75 1.43 -10.45
C VAL A 104 -13.16 2.69 -9.85
N GLU A 105 -13.84 3.82 -10.04
CA GLU A 105 -13.47 5.07 -9.38
C GLU A 105 -14.02 5.11 -7.96
N LEU A 106 -13.11 5.26 -6.99
CA LEU A 106 -13.41 5.28 -5.57
C LEU A 106 -13.36 6.70 -5.02
N LYS A 107 -14.42 7.05 -4.29
CA LYS A 107 -14.51 8.24 -3.46
C LYS A 107 -14.31 7.88 -2.00
N ILE A 108 -13.55 8.70 -1.29
CA ILE A 108 -13.17 8.45 0.10
C ILE A 108 -13.19 9.75 0.91
N SER A 109 -13.30 9.61 2.23
CA SER A 109 -13.17 10.76 3.13
C SER A 109 -11.74 11.30 3.12
N SER A 110 -11.57 12.59 3.44
CA SER A 110 -10.24 13.22 3.53
C SER A 110 -9.35 12.56 4.58
N ALA A 111 -9.93 12.06 5.68
CA ALA A 111 -9.18 11.33 6.71
C ALA A 111 -8.62 10.00 6.17
N LEU A 112 -9.44 9.26 5.42
CA LEU A 112 -9.01 8.02 4.77
C LEU A 112 -7.99 8.30 3.66
N MET A 113 -8.17 9.36 2.88
CA MET A 113 -7.19 9.79 1.87
C MET A 113 -5.82 10.03 2.52
N LEU A 114 -5.77 10.80 3.61
CA LEU A 114 -4.51 11.09 4.31
C LEU A 114 -3.86 9.81 4.85
N LYS A 115 -4.66 8.93 5.47
CA LYS A 115 -4.21 7.60 5.93
C LYS A 115 -3.57 6.83 4.78
N LEU A 116 -4.25 6.72 3.64
CA LEU A 116 -3.77 5.98 2.48
C LEU A 116 -2.51 6.57 1.85
N ILE A 117 -2.43 7.90 1.71
CA ILE A 117 -1.23 8.58 1.20
C ILE A 117 -0.01 8.22 2.05
N HIS A 118 -0.14 8.27 3.38
CA HIS A 118 0.93 7.87 4.29
C HIS A 118 1.22 6.37 4.26
N GLU A 119 0.18 5.55 4.28
CA GLU A 119 0.30 4.09 4.36
C GLU A 119 0.92 3.51 3.08
N PHE A 120 0.59 4.05 1.91
CA PHE A 120 1.14 3.65 0.61
C PHE A 120 2.39 4.45 0.20
N ASP A 121 2.81 5.42 1.01
CA ASP A 121 3.96 6.30 0.73
C ASP A 121 3.85 6.96 -0.65
N VAL A 122 2.67 7.52 -0.94
CA VAL A 122 2.38 8.20 -2.20
C VAL A 122 3.11 9.53 -2.23
N ARG A 123 4.23 9.59 -2.96
CA ARG A 123 5.08 10.80 -3.06
C ARG A 123 4.97 11.52 -4.39
N ALA A 124 4.46 10.84 -5.41
CA ALA A 124 4.27 11.37 -6.74
C ALA A 124 2.99 10.83 -7.35
N LEU A 125 2.45 11.55 -8.33
CA LEU A 125 1.24 11.16 -9.05
C LEU A 125 1.49 11.19 -10.56
N PRO A 126 0.87 10.28 -11.31
CA PRO A 126 0.03 9.17 -10.84
C PRO A 126 0.88 7.96 -10.38
N GLN A 127 0.35 7.15 -9.44
CA GLN A 127 1.06 6.00 -8.87
C GLN A 127 0.11 4.83 -8.58
N CYS A 128 0.51 3.59 -8.88
CA CYS A 128 -0.30 2.39 -8.66
C CYS A 128 0.38 1.36 -7.77
N PHE A 129 -0.44 0.60 -7.04
CA PHE A 129 -0.04 -0.44 -6.12
C PHE A 129 -0.89 -1.69 -6.33
N VAL A 130 -0.26 -2.86 -6.31
CA VAL A 130 -0.98 -4.12 -6.37
C VAL A 130 -1.39 -4.53 -4.95
N LEU A 131 -2.68 -4.68 -4.75
CA LEU A 131 -3.32 -5.17 -3.54
C LEU A 131 -3.64 -6.66 -3.70
N LYS A 132 -3.33 -7.44 -2.67
CA LYS A 132 -3.72 -8.85 -2.57
C LYS A 132 -4.53 -9.07 -1.31
N GLN A 133 -5.63 -9.79 -1.43
CA GLN A 133 -6.44 -10.21 -0.29
C GLN A 133 -5.60 -11.04 0.68
N ASP A 134 -5.79 -10.81 1.98
CA ASP A 134 -5.16 -11.60 3.01
C ASP A 134 -5.75 -13.02 3.05
N SER A 135 -4.90 -14.02 3.28
CA SER A 135 -5.34 -15.42 3.32
C SER A 135 -6.14 -15.79 4.57
N LYS A 136 -6.07 -14.98 5.63
CA LYS A 136 -6.78 -15.22 6.90
C LYS A 136 -8.02 -14.36 7.05
N ASP A 137 -8.01 -13.17 6.47
CA ASP A 137 -9.15 -12.24 6.52
C ASP A 137 -9.48 -11.71 5.12
N SER A 138 -10.62 -12.16 4.59
CA SER A 138 -11.11 -11.77 3.25
C SER A 138 -11.40 -10.27 3.12
N LYS A 139 -11.48 -9.53 4.22
CA LYS A 139 -11.77 -8.09 4.24
C LYS A 139 -10.51 -7.23 4.21
N ILE A 140 -9.34 -7.82 4.47
CA ILE A 140 -8.06 -7.12 4.53
C ILE A 140 -7.30 -7.33 3.22
N TYR A 141 -6.84 -6.24 2.64
CA TYR A 141 -6.00 -6.26 1.44
C TYR A 141 -4.64 -5.67 1.77
N LYS A 142 -3.59 -6.27 1.21
CA LYS A 142 -2.19 -5.99 1.55
C LYS A 142 -1.39 -5.69 0.30
N HIS A 143 -0.53 -4.68 0.39
CA HIS A 143 0.52 -4.40 -0.57
C HIS A 143 1.88 -4.56 0.10
N LEU A 144 2.80 -5.26 -0.56
CA LEU A 144 4.16 -5.47 -0.08
C LEU A 144 5.04 -4.30 -0.54
N LYS A 145 5.53 -3.49 0.40
CA LYS A 145 6.37 -2.32 0.07
C LYS A 145 7.74 -2.77 -0.40
N GLU A 146 8.19 -2.27 -1.55
CA GLU A 146 9.48 -2.66 -2.14
C GLU A 146 10.69 -2.41 -1.23
N ASN A 147 10.58 -1.44 -0.32
CA ASN A 147 11.63 -1.01 0.61
C ASN A 147 11.62 -1.79 1.94
N GLY A 148 10.76 -2.81 2.07
CA GLY A 148 10.71 -3.63 3.26
C GLY A 148 11.96 -4.50 3.40
N ILE A 149 12.48 -4.59 4.63
CA ILE A 149 13.66 -5.40 4.99
C ILE A 149 13.45 -6.90 4.67
N TYR A 150 12.21 -7.37 4.42
CA TYR A 150 11.93 -8.72 3.92
C TYR A 150 12.67 -9.04 2.59
N LYS A 151 12.89 -8.04 1.74
CA LYS A 151 13.68 -8.21 0.51
C LYS A 151 15.15 -8.47 0.86
N LEU A 152 15.70 -7.80 1.87
CA LEU A 152 17.08 -8.03 2.36
C LEU A 152 17.27 -9.43 2.97
N LEU A 153 16.25 -9.97 3.64
CA LEU A 153 16.29 -11.34 4.16
C LEU A 153 16.18 -12.40 3.04
N ASN A 154 15.31 -12.18 2.05
CA ASN A 154 15.19 -13.06 0.87
C ASN A 154 16.36 -12.92 -0.12
N PHE A 155 17.13 -11.83 -0.09
CA PHE A 155 18.36 -11.70 -0.86
C PHE A 155 19.44 -12.68 -0.38
N LYS A 156 19.45 -13.04 0.91
CA LYS A 156 20.41 -14.00 1.46
C LYS A 156 20.15 -15.44 1.00
N GLU A 157 18.91 -15.78 0.71
CA GLU A 157 18.49 -17.12 0.28
C GLU A 157 18.84 -17.41 -1.19
N LYS A 158 18.90 -16.38 -2.04
CA LYS A 158 19.30 -16.53 -3.46
C LYS A 158 20.80 -16.62 -3.69
N ASN A 159 21.63 -16.18 -2.75
CA ASN A 159 23.10 -16.19 -2.88
C ASN A 159 23.76 -17.47 -2.35
N HIS A 160 22.98 -18.52 -2.03
CA HIS A 160 23.49 -19.83 -1.62
C HIS A 160 23.22 -20.95 -2.65
N LYS A 161 22.87 -20.57 -3.89
CA LYS A 161 22.92 -21.46 -5.06
C LYS A 161 23.93 -20.91 -6.06
N GLU A 162 25.19 -21.06 -5.74
CA GLU A 162 26.32 -21.24 -6.67
C GLU A 162 27.48 -21.89 -5.92
#